data_AF-A0A524K1G1-F1
#
_entry.id   AF-A0A524K1G1-F1
#
_cell.length_a   1.000
_cell.length_b   1.000
_cell.length_c   1.000
_cell.angle_alpha   90.00
_cell.angle_beta   90.00
_cell.angle_gamma   90.00
#
_symmetry.space_group_name_H-M   'P 1'
#
loop_
_entity.id
_entity.type
_entity.pdbx_description
1 polymer ?
#
loop_
_entity_poly.entity_id
_entity_poly.type
_entity_poly.pdbx_seq_one_letter_code
_entity_poly.pdbx_strand_id
1 'polypeptide(L)'
;MGKGKTYPLKRDIRAIAILLTTQGMIRLGEIPDPLNGQTTLDAAGAEFFIDLLTELQLKTSGNLLPDEAAFLSDVLENMQKIFLKKTRAKNG
;
A
#
# COMPACT_ATOMS: atom_id res chain seq x y z
N MET A 1 -13.72 -32.55 15.41
CA MET A 1 -13.23 -31.97 14.13
C MET A 1 -13.52 -30.48 14.15
N GLY A 2 -12.53 -29.63 14.42
CA GLY A 2 -12.72 -28.18 14.50
C GLY A 2 -12.99 -27.60 13.12
N LYS A 3 -14.07 -26.83 12.99
CA LYS A 3 -14.41 -26.09 11.77
C LYS A 3 -13.21 -25.19 11.43
N GLY A 4 -12.45 -25.56 10.40
CA GLY A 4 -11.35 -24.75 9.90
C GLY A 4 -11.88 -23.36 9.59
N LYS A 5 -11.26 -22.32 10.17
CA LYS A 5 -11.59 -20.93 9.86
C LYS A 5 -11.50 -20.77 8.33
N THR A 6 -12.64 -20.64 7.68
CA THR A 6 -12.71 -20.43 6.24
C THR A 6 -12.22 -19.02 5.96
N TYR A 7 -11.00 -18.90 5.43
CA TYR A 7 -10.53 -17.65 4.86
C TYR A 7 -11.51 -17.18 3.78
N PRO A 8 -11.82 -15.87 3.69
CA PRO A 8 -12.84 -15.38 2.76
C PRO A 8 -12.58 -15.85 1.33
N LEU A 9 -13.64 -16.33 0.68
CA LEU A 9 -13.67 -17.15 -0.55
C LEU A 9 -13.34 -16.40 -1.86
N LYS A 10 -12.87 -15.16 -1.83
CA LYS A 10 -12.48 -14.43 -3.05
C LYS A 10 -10.97 -14.20 -3.04
N ARG A 11 -10.26 -14.99 -3.86
CA ARG A 11 -8.84 -14.77 -4.18
C ARG A 11 -8.78 -13.48 -5.00
N ASP A 12 -8.42 -12.38 -4.35
CA ASP A 12 -8.44 -11.04 -4.94
C ASP A 12 -7.12 -10.34 -4.61
N ILE A 13 -6.34 -9.99 -5.64
CA ILE A 13 -5.00 -9.45 -5.45
C ILE A 13 -5.01 -8.07 -4.77
N ARG A 14 -6.15 -7.38 -4.82
CA ARG A 14 -6.33 -6.10 -4.12
C ARG A 14 -6.10 -6.21 -2.63
N ALA A 15 -6.31 -7.39 -2.03
CA ALA A 15 -5.99 -7.62 -0.62
C ALA A 15 -4.49 -7.44 -0.32
N ILE A 16 -3.61 -7.89 -1.22
CA ILE A 16 -2.16 -7.72 -1.09
C ILE A 16 -1.80 -6.24 -1.24
N ALA A 17 -2.39 -5.58 -2.24
CA ALA A 17 -2.20 -4.14 -2.45
C ALA A 17 -2.62 -3.35 -1.19
N ILE A 18 -3.81 -3.60 -0.63
CA ILE A 18 -4.30 -2.96 0.60
C ILE A 18 -3.32 -3.14 1.77
N LEU A 19 -2.76 -4.34 1.94
CA LEU A 19 -1.79 -4.61 3.00
C LEU A 19 -0.53 -3.74 2.84
N LEU A 20 0.04 -3.69 1.63
CA LEU A 20 1.22 -2.89 1.33
C LEU A 20 0.94 -1.39 1.44
N THR A 21 -0.20 -0.93 0.92
CA THR A 21 -0.64 0.46 1.01
C THR A 21 -0.82 0.90 2.44
N THR A 22 -1.45 0.08 3.28
CA THR A 22 -1.66 0.42 4.69
C THR A 22 -0.32 0.64 5.38
N GLN A 23 0.66 -0.24 5.15
CA GLN A 23 2.00 -0.06 5.71
C GLN A 23 2.67 1.21 5.16
N GLY A 24 2.60 1.45 3.86
CA GLY A 24 3.15 2.67 3.26
C GLY A 24 2.49 3.95 3.78
N MET A 25 1.17 3.96 4.00
CA MET A 25 0.43 5.09 4.55
C MET A 25 0.75 5.37 6.02
N ILE A 26 1.04 4.33 6.81
CA ILE A 26 1.61 4.49 8.17
C ILE A 26 2.97 5.19 8.09
N ARG A 27 3.86 4.74 7.18
CA ARG A 27 5.18 5.37 6.98
C ARG A 27 5.10 6.79 6.42
N LEU A 28 4.06 7.11 5.64
CA LEU A 28 3.77 8.49 5.20
C LEU A 28 3.24 9.38 6.33
N GLY A 29 2.93 8.82 7.50
CA GLY A 29 2.29 9.51 8.61
C GLY A 29 0.86 9.93 8.31
N GLU A 30 0.17 9.25 7.39
CA GLU A 30 -1.25 9.47 7.10
C GLU A 30 -2.15 8.59 7.99
N ILE A 31 -1.62 7.45 8.42
CA ILE A 31 -2.28 6.55 9.36
C ILE A 31 -1.43 6.53 10.64
N PRO A 32 -2.04 6.64 11.84
CA PRO A 32 -1.32 6.46 13.10
C PRO A 32 -0.70 5.06 13.17
N ASP A 33 0.56 4.97 13.58
CA ASP A 33 1.21 3.69 13.84
C ASP A 33 0.44 2.96 14.96
N PRO A 34 -0.08 1.75 14.72
CA PRO A 34 -0.89 1.03 15.71
C PRO A 34 -0.10 0.64 16.97
N LEU A 35 1.23 0.65 16.93
CA LEU A 35 2.09 0.29 18.06
C LEU A 35 2.24 1.43 19.07
N ASN A 36 2.24 2.68 18.61
CA ASN A 36 2.54 3.85 19.46
C ASN A 36 1.53 5.01 19.32
N GLY A 37 0.60 4.94 18.36
CA GLY A 37 -0.44 5.93 18.09
C GLY A 37 0.04 7.21 17.40
N GLN A 38 1.30 7.28 16.96
CA GLN A 38 1.89 8.48 16.39
C GLN A 38 1.85 8.45 14.86
N THR A 39 1.68 9.63 14.26
CA THR A 39 1.81 9.85 12.82
C THR A 39 3.16 10.51 12.54
N THR A 40 4.14 9.72 12.12
CA THR A 40 5.49 10.20 11.81
C THR A 40 5.84 9.87 10.36
N LEU A 41 6.48 10.83 9.67
CA LEU A 41 6.96 10.62 8.31
C LEU A 41 8.29 9.85 8.34
N ASP A 42 8.24 8.60 7.90
CA ASP A 42 9.38 7.77 7.52
C ASP A 42 9.43 7.68 5.99
N ALA A 43 10.16 8.61 5.36
CA ALA A 43 10.23 8.71 3.91
C ALA A 43 10.88 7.45 3.28
N ALA A 44 11.96 6.94 3.84
CA ALA A 44 12.64 5.76 3.31
C ALA A 44 11.73 4.51 3.41
N GLY A 45 11.01 4.35 4.53
CA GLY A 45 10.01 3.29 4.66
C GLY A 45 8.85 3.43 3.68
N ALA A 46 8.35 4.65 3.46
CA ALA A 46 7.28 4.90 2.50
C ALA A 46 7.71 4.59 1.05
N GLU A 47 8.91 5.02 0.65
CA GLU A 47 9.50 4.76 -0.66
C GLU A 47 9.62 3.25 -0.90
N PHE A 48 10.12 2.49 0.08
CA PHE A 48 10.20 1.03 0.00
C PHE A 48 8.84 0.37 -0.31
N PHE A 49 7.75 0.81 0.32
CA PHE A 49 6.42 0.25 0.04
C PHE A 49 5.85 0.69 -1.33
N ILE A 50 6.20 1.89 -1.81
CA ILE A 50 5.88 2.32 -3.17
C ILE A 50 6.60 1.44 -4.19
N ASP A 51 7.88 1.15 -3.97
CA ASP A 51 8.67 0.27 -4.83
C ASP A 51 8.10 -1.16 -4.85
N LEU A 52 7.72 -1.70 -3.69
CA LEU A 52 7.07 -3.02 -3.62
C LEU A 52 5.73 -3.07 -4.36
N LEU A 53 4.90 -2.03 -4.25
CA LEU A 53 3.66 -1.94 -5.02
C LEU A 53 3.92 -1.83 -6.53
N THR A 54 4.98 -1.11 -6.91
CA THR A 54 5.42 -0.98 -8.30
C THR A 54 5.88 -2.33 -8.85
N GLU A 55 6.71 -3.06 -8.10
CA GLU A 55 7.14 -4.42 -8.46
C GLU A 55 5.96 -5.39 -8.54
N LEU A 56 4.98 -5.28 -7.63
CA LEU A 56 3.75 -6.08 -7.68
C LEU A 56 2.99 -5.82 -8.98
N GLN A 57 2.76 -4.55 -9.35
CA GLN A 57 2.09 -4.18 -10.59
C GLN A 57 2.84 -4.71 -11.82
N LEU A 58 4.16 -4.54 -11.87
CA LEU A 58 5.01 -5.00 -12.98
C LEU A 58 4.96 -6.52 -13.15
N LYS A 59 5.17 -7.27 -12.06
CA LYS A 59 5.22 -8.74 -12.13
C LYS A 59 3.85 -9.39 -12.37
N THR A 60 2.76 -8.67 -12.07
CA THR A 60 1.39 -9.17 -12.26
C THR A 60 0.75 -8.65 -13.54
N SER A 61 1.42 -7.76 -14.27
CA SER A 61 0.96 -7.24 -15.56
C SER A 61 0.58 -8.38 -16.51
N GLY A 62 -0.59 -8.24 -17.15
CA GLY A 62 -1.18 -9.28 -18.00
C GLY A 62 -1.97 -10.37 -17.26
N ASN A 63 -1.83 -10.48 -15.93
CA ASN A 63 -2.60 -11.42 -15.09
C ASN A 63 -3.71 -10.74 -14.27
N LEU A 64 -3.78 -9.41 -14.30
CA LEU A 64 -4.75 -8.62 -13.54
C LEU A 64 -6.07 -8.49 -14.32
N LEU A 65 -7.18 -8.59 -13.61
CA LEU A 65 -8.46 -8.12 -14.11
C LEU A 65 -8.45 -6.59 -14.27
N PRO A 66 -9.29 -6.01 -15.14
CA PRO A 66 -9.32 -4.56 -15.36
C PRO A 66 -9.55 -3.75 -14.08
N ASP A 67 -10.38 -4.23 -13.16
CA ASP A 67 -10.66 -3.58 -11.88
C ASP A 67 -9.49 -3.71 -10.88
N GLU A 68 -8.75 -4.82 -10.91
CA GLU A 68 -7.54 -5.01 -10.12
C GLU A 68 -6.40 -4.11 -10.61
N ALA A 69 -6.22 -4.00 -11.93
CA ALA A 69 -5.24 -3.11 -12.54
C ALA A 69 -5.53 -1.64 -12.25
N ALA A 70 -6.79 -1.22 -12.40
CA ALA A 70 -7.21 0.15 -12.05
C ALA A 70 -6.96 0.44 -10.57
N PHE A 71 -7.36 -0.47 -9.67
CA PHE A 71 -7.14 -0.32 -8.24
C PHE A 71 -5.65 -0.16 -7.87
N LEU A 72 -4.78 -1.02 -8.43
CA LEU A 72 -3.33 -0.94 -8.17
C LEU A 72 -2.74 0.39 -8.65
N SER A 73 -3.13 0.86 -9.84
CA SER A 73 -2.70 2.15 -10.38
C SER A 73 -3.15 3.31 -9.51
N ASP A 74 -4.43 3.36 -9.12
CA ASP A 74 -4.99 4.44 -8.30
C ASP A 74 -4.28 4.55 -6.95
N VAL A 75 -4.04 3.41 -6.32
CA VAL A 75 -3.37 3.31 -5.03
C VAL A 75 -1.91 3.77 -5.13
N LEU A 76 -1.19 3.31 -6.15
CA LEU A 76 0.21 3.67 -6.37
C LEU A 76 0.35 5.17 -6.66
N GLU A 77 -0.49 5.71 -7.54
CA GLU A 77 -0.51 7.14 -7.84
C GLU A 77 -0.80 7.98 -6.59
N ASN A 78 -1.79 7.59 -5.79
CA ASN A 78 -2.15 8.31 -4.58
C ASN A 78 -0.98 8.33 -3.59
N MET A 79 -0.32 7.18 -3.36
CA MET A 79 0.84 7.11 -2.47
C MET A 79 2.00 7.98 -2.98
N GLN A 80 2.31 7.95 -4.27
CA GLN A 80 3.36 8.79 -4.86
C GLN A 80 3.05 10.29 -4.72
N LYS A 81 1.80 10.70 -4.93
CA LYS A 81 1.34 12.09 -4.73
C LYS A 81 1.55 12.54 -3.29
N ILE A 82 1.15 11.72 -2.32
CA ILE A 82 1.32 12.02 -0.89
C ILE A 82 2.81 12.07 -0.52
N PHE A 83 3.60 11.10 -0.97
CA PHE A 83 5.04 11.05 -0.74
C PHE A 83 5.73 12.33 -1.22
N LEU A 84 5.47 12.75 -2.47
CA LEU A 84 6.03 13.98 -3.04
C LEU A 84 5.62 15.21 -2.23
N LYS A 85 4.35 15.31 -1.81
CA LYS A 85 3.86 16.41 -0.97
C LYS A 85 4.59 16.47 0.37
N LYS A 86 4.72 15.33 1.06
CA LYS A 86 5.32 15.21 2.40
C LYS A 86 6.81 15.47 2.39
N THR A 87 7.53 14.92 1.42
CA THR A 87 8.98 15.09 1.28
C THR A 87 9.37 16.51 0.90
N ARG A 88 8.56 17.20 0.08
CA ARG A 88 8.76 18.63 -0.21
C ARG A 88 8.56 19.50 1.02
N ALA A 89 7.52 19.24 1.82
CA ALA A 89 7.23 20.01 3.03
C ALA A 89 8.26 19.83 4.15
N LYS A 90 9.01 18.72 4.17
CA LYS A 90 10.11 18.49 5.13
C LYS A 90 11.39 19.27 4.77
N ASN A 91 11.56 19.61 3.49
CA ASN A 91 12.79 20.21 2.96
C ASN A 91 12.72 21.74 2.81
N GLY A 92 11.61 22.37 3.22
CA GLY A 92 11.44 23.83 3.29
C GLY A 92 11.23 24.28 4.72
#